data_AF-A0AAE1AQ93-F1
#
_entry.id   AF-A0AAE1AQ93-F1
#
_cell.length_a   1.000
_cell.length_b   1.000
_cell.length_c   1.000
_cell.angle_alpha   90.00
_cell.angle_beta   90.00
_cell.angle_gamma   90.00
#
_symmetry.space_group_name_H-M   'P 1'
#
loop_
_entity.id
_entity.type
_entity.pdbx_description
1 polymer ?
#
loop_
_entity_poly.entity_id
_entity_poly.type
_entity_poly.pdbx_seq_one_letter_code
_entity_poly.pdbx_strand_id
1 'polypeptide(L)' 'MFIVRLKTYLELWMKLAEAPQTYEALRDLFVKEQFLDSSPADLSTYLRKRRLADLQETAELFFTARKRQLSCSSRPARDS' A
#
# COMPACT_ATOMS: atom_id res chain seq x y z
N MET A 1 0.65 0.97 32.28
CA MET A 1 1.13 2.06 31.39
C MET A 1 0.78 1.77 29.94
N PHE A 2 -0.43 2.15 29.50
CA PHE A 2 -0.91 1.90 28.12
C PHE A 2 -0.09 2.65 27.06
N ILE A 3 0.23 3.93 27.34
CA ILE A 3 1.00 4.80 26.43
C ILE A 3 2.39 4.23 26.12
N VAL A 4 3.06 3.63 27.12
CA VAL A 4 4.39 3.03 26.93
C VAL A 4 4.31 1.87 25.93
N ARG A 5 3.27 1.02 26.02
CA ARG A 5 3.09 -0.10 25.09
C ARG A 5 2.82 0.38 23.67
N LEU A 6 2.00 1.42 23.50
CA LEU A 6 1.75 2.01 22.17
C LEU A 6 3.04 2.51 21.51
N LYS A 7 3.92 3.19 22.28
CA LYS A 7 5.22 3.64 21.78
C LYS A 7 6.09 2.46 21.34
N THR A 8 6.16 1.40 22.15
CA THR A 8 6.92 0.19 21.81
C THR A 8 6.40 -0.49 20.55
N TYR A 9 5.08 -0.55 20.35
CA TYR A 9 4.51 -1.13 19.13
C TYR A 9 4.83 -0.30 17.89
N LEU A 10 4.79 1.02 17.99
CA LEU A 10 5.17 1.91 16.90
C LEU A 10 6.64 1.71 16.50
N GLU A 11 7.54 1.68 17.49
CA GLU A 11 8.97 1.43 17.26
C GLU A 11 9.22 0.05 16.63
N LEU A 12 8.54 -0.98 17.12
CA LEU A 12 8.64 -2.33 16.58
C LEU A 12 8.13 -2.40 15.14
N TRP A 13 7.02 -1.73 14.83
CA TRP A 13 6.47 -1.68 13.49
C TRP A 13 7.44 -1.03 12.50
N MET A 14 8.03 0.11 12.87
CA MET A 14 9.07 0.75 12.05
C MET A 14 10.29 -0.15 11.86
N LYS A 15 10.72 -0.86 12.91
CA LYS A 15 11.83 -1.82 12.84
C LYS A 15 11.55 -2.98 11.87
N LEU A 16 10.36 -3.56 11.95
CA LEU A 16 9.93 -4.67 11.09
C LEU A 16 9.74 -4.24 9.63
N ALA A 17 9.37 -2.98 9.41
CA ALA A 17 9.30 -2.38 8.08
C ALA A 17 10.67 -1.95 7.53
N GLU A 18 11.75 -2.17 8.29
CA GLU A 18 13.11 -1.71 7.96
C GLU A 18 13.17 -0.18 7.68
N ALA A 19 12.26 0.57 8.28
CA ALA A 19 12.13 2.01 8.09
C ALA A 19 13.09 2.77 9.04
N PRO A 20 13.78 3.82 8.56
CA PRO A 20 14.56 4.71 9.42
C PRO A 20 13.70 5.29 10.54
N GLN A 21 14.28 5.52 11.74
CA GLN A 21 13.58 6.18 12.84
C GLN A 21 13.50 7.70 12.66
N THR A 22 12.92 8.12 11.53
CA THR A 22 12.67 9.52 11.19
C THR A 22 11.18 9.77 11.02
N TYR A 23 10.76 11.03 11.16
CA TYR A 23 9.37 11.40 10.96
C TYR A 23 8.90 11.12 9.53
N GLU A 24 9.75 11.40 8.55
CA GLU A 24 9.48 11.20 7.12
C GLU A 24 9.20 9.73 6.83
N ALA A 25 10.05 8.84 7.33
CA ALA A 25 9.89 7.39 7.15
C ALA A 25 8.61 6.87 7.84
N LEU A 26 8.27 7.38 9.03
CA LEU A 26 7.02 7.03 9.70
C LEU A 26 5.80 7.52 8.92
N ARG A 27 5.80 8.78 8.46
CA ARG A 27 4.73 9.36 7.64
C ARG A 27 4.51 8.51 6.39
N ASP A 28 5.60 8.18 5.72
CA ASP A 28 5.57 7.44 4.46
C ASP A 28 5.06 6.00 4.67
N LEU A 29 5.53 5.32 5.72
CA LEU A 29 5.04 4.01 6.14
C LEU A 29 3.53 4.04 6.46
N PHE A 30 3.08 5.06 7.18
CA PHE A 30 1.68 5.21 7.55
C PHE A 30 0.77 5.44 6.34
N VAL A 31 1.14 6.36 5.44
CA VAL A 31 0.38 6.65 4.22
C VAL A 31 0.29 5.41 3.33
N LYS A 32 1.39 4.66 3.19
CA LYS A 32 1.43 3.42 2.42
C LYS A 32 0.47 2.36 2.97
N GLU A 33 0.45 2.15 4.28
CA GLU A 33 -0.44 1.18 4.91
C GLU A 33 -1.92 1.55 4.71
N GLN A 34 -2.26 2.82 4.95
CA GLN A 34 -3.62 3.32 4.73
C GLN A 34 -4.06 3.20 3.26
N PHE A 35 -3.14 3.46 2.33
CA PHE A 35 -3.40 3.31 0.91
C PHE A 35 -3.70 1.86 0.53
N LEU A 36 -2.91 0.90 1.03
CA LEU A 36 -3.13 -0.53 0.80
C LEU A 36 -4.46 -1.01 1.37
N ASP A 37 -4.85 -0.53 2.55
CA ASP A 37 -6.09 -0.91 3.22
C ASP A 37 -7.34 -0.30 2.56
N SER A 38 -7.20 0.91 1.99
CA SER A 38 -8.27 1.55 1.20
C SER A 38 -8.41 0.99 -0.23
N SER A 39 -7.44 0.20 -0.71
CA SER A 39 -7.42 -0.34 -2.07
C SER A 39 -8.24 -1.64 -2.20
N PRO A 40 -8.87 -1.91 -3.38
CA PRO A 40 -9.58 -3.17 -3.62
C PRO A 40 -8.70 -4.40 -3.35
N ALA A 41 -9.27 -5.47 -2.78
CA ALA A 41 -8.55 -6.62 -2.24
C ALA A 41 -7.57 -7.31 -3.23
N ASP A 42 -7.93 -7.38 -4.51
CA ASP A 42 -7.07 -7.96 -5.56
C ASP A 42 -5.81 -7.11 -5.79
N LEU A 43 -5.96 -5.79 -5.69
CA LEU A 43 -4.89 -4.83 -5.90
C LEU A 43 -3.99 -4.72 -4.66
N SER A 44 -4.56 -4.71 -3.46
CA SER A 44 -3.77 -4.71 -2.22
C SER A 44 -2.92 -5.98 -2.11
N THR A 45 -3.45 -7.15 -2.51
CA THR A 45 -2.69 -8.41 -2.58
C THR A 45 -1.54 -8.34 -3.59
N TYR A 46 -1.77 -7.77 -4.77
CA TYR A 46 -0.74 -7.58 -5.79
C TYR A 46 0.37 -6.62 -5.33
N LEU A 47 0.01 -5.51 -4.71
CA LEU A 47 0.95 -4.50 -4.21
C LEU A 47 1.74 -5.01 -2.99
N ARG A 48 1.10 -5.74 -2.05
CA ARG A 48 1.76 -6.36 -0.90
C ARG A 48 2.82 -7.40 -1.31
N LYS A 49 2.57 -8.18 -2.37
CA LYS A 49 3.55 -9.16 -2.88
C LYS A 49 4.80 -8.52 -3.47
N ARG A 50 4.75 -7.25 -3.89
CA ARG A 50 5.86 -6.58 -4.57
C ARG A 50 6.85 -5.85 -3.66
N ARG A 51 6.66 -5.83 -2.33
CA ARG A 51 7.54 -5.13 -1.36
C ARG A 51 7.97 -3.74 -1.89
N LEU A 52 7.00 -2.91 -2.25
CA LEU A 52 7.25 -1.62 -2.89
C LEU A 52 8.06 -0.73 -1.95
N ALA A 53 9.27 -0.36 -2.35
CA ALA A 53 10.17 0.47 -1.52
C ALA A 53 9.75 1.94 -1.52
N ASP A 54 9.04 2.39 -2.56
CA ASP A 54 8.70 3.78 -2.79
C ASP A 54 7.18 4.02 -2.94
N LEU A 55 6.70 5.10 -2.33
CA LEU A 55 5.30 5.54 -2.38
C LEU A 55 4.90 5.98 -3.78
N GLN A 56 5.82 6.63 -4.50
CA GLN A 56 5.55 7.11 -5.84
C GLN A 56 5.37 5.94 -6.81
N GLU A 57 6.22 4.93 -6.70
CA GLU A 57 6.07 3.66 -7.43
C GLU A 57 4.73 2.97 -7.07
N THR A 58 4.32 3.04 -5.81
CA THR A 58 3.04 2.48 -5.34
C THR A 58 1.84 3.19 -5.98
N ALA A 59 1.88 4.51 -6.10
CA ALA A 59 0.84 5.30 -6.77
C ALA A 59 0.81 5.05 -8.28
N GLU A 60 1.96 5.01 -8.95
CA GLU A 60 2.06 4.76 -10.39
C GLU A 60 1.58 3.34 -10.77
N LEU A 61 1.94 2.34 -9.96
CA LEU A 61 1.43 0.97 -10.11
C LEU A 61 -0.08 0.91 -9.89
N PHE A 62 -0.62 1.66 -8.93
CA PHE A 62 -2.06 1.78 -8.73
C PHE A 62 -2.76 2.37 -9.96
N PHE A 63 -2.28 3.48 -10.51
CA PHE A 63 -2.85 4.07 -11.72
C PHE A 63 -2.78 3.10 -12.90
N THR A 64 -1.67 2.40 -13.07
CA THR A 64 -1.48 1.42 -14.14
C THR A 64 -2.39 0.21 -13.99
N ALA A 65 -2.52 -0.33 -12.78
CA ALA A 65 -3.41 -1.46 -12.49
C ALA A 65 -4.88 -1.07 -12.66
N ARG A 66 -5.29 0.11 -12.19
CA ARG A 66 -6.65 0.64 -12.37
C ARG A 66 -6.98 0.87 -13.84
N LYS A 67 -6.03 1.41 -14.62
CA LYS A 67 -6.18 1.58 -16.09
C LYS A 67 -6.33 0.22 -16.79
N ARG A 68 -5.59 -0.81 -16.35
CA ARG A 68 -5.73 -2.18 -16.87
C ARG A 68 -7.09 -2.80 -16.53
N GLN A 69 -7.58 -2.63 -15.30
CA GLN A 69 -8.92 -3.08 -14.89
C GLN A 69 -10.02 -2.40 -15.72
N LEU A 70 -9.93 -1.09 -15.93
CA LEU A 70 -10.86 -0.34 -16.79
C LEU A 70 -10.82 -0.85 -18.24
N SER A 71 -9.64 -1.22 -18.76
CA SER A 71 -9.50 -1.76 -20.13
C SER A 71 -9.99 -3.20 -20.31
N CYS A 72 -9.96 -4.04 -19.25
CA CYS A 72 -10.54 -5.38 -19.27
C CYS A 72 -12.07 -5.35 -19.08
N SER A 73 -12.58 -4.38 -18.33
CA SER A 73 -14.02 -4.16 -18.15
C SER A 73 -14.72 -3.60 -19.40
N SER A 74 -13.97 -3.05 -20.37
CA SER A 74 -14.52 -2.35 -21.54
C SER A 74 -14.61 -3.20 -22.81
N ARG A 75 -14.46 -4.54 -22.75
CA ARG A 75 -14.86 -5.40 -23.88
C ARG A 75 -16.35 -5.74 -23.70
N PRO A 76 -17.28 -5.11 -24.45
CA PRO A 76 -18.66 -5.58 -24.45
C PRO A 76 -18.69 -7.02 -24.96
N ALA A 77 -19.55 -7.82 -24.33
CA ALA A 77 -19.86 -9.18 -24.71
C ALA A 77 -20.14 -9.23 -26.21
N ARG A 78 -19.40 -10.10 -26.89
CA ARG A 78 -19.62 -10.41 -28.30
C ARG A 78 -20.71 -11.50 -28.33
N ASP A 79 -21.97 -11.07 -28.31
CA ASP A 79 -23.17 -11.88 -28.54
C ASP A 79 -24.05 -11.06 -29.51
N SER A 80 -24.56 -11.51 -30.66
CA SER A 80 -24.62 -12.80 -31.36
C SER A 80 -24.72 -12.53 -32.86
#